data_AF-A0A916I734-F1
#
_entry.id   AF-A0A916I734-F1
#
_cell.length_a   1.000
_cell.length_b   1.000
_cell.length_c   1.000
_cell.angle_alpha   90.00
_cell.angle_beta   90.00
_cell.angle_gamma   90.00
#
_symmetry.space_group_name_H-M   'P 1'
#
loop_
_entity.id
_entity.type
_entity.pdbx_description
1 polymer ?
#
loop_
_entity_poly.entity_id
_entity_poly.type
_entity_poly.pdbx_seq_one_letter_code
_entity_poly.pdbx_strand_id
1 'polypeptide(L)'
;MTARDWPISDALLHAYGSLITEQTGLRLDPQRWPELRSTLPAWGVAGPVEGRALVQALARQLSVGETYFFREPAAFDLIEHELLPALIAKRRRSTRRLRLWSAGCCTGEEAYSLAIVLQRLIPDIADWDIVIVGTDIHPGFLASARAGVYGEWSFRGVPHGLRETCFLPCGDEHHAVLPGLRRRTRFRFGNLAQDEAPGAGFDLILCRHVLMYFEACKAQQAIGRLQAALGEDGWLLLGATESSAADHPSLAALRFGDTTIHRKRRAGDAPEVSKRTLQRSANQGESPVHDAIARCRTASAADPCDPGQHLRYALLLEQLGRLDEARAALRRALFLDARLAAAHAALARLNARQGRRGGAIIVHDAAGHRAG
;
A
#
# COMPACT_ATOMS: atom_id res chain seq x y z
N MET A 1 41.92 -5.86 21.94
CA MET A 1 41.08 -6.35 20.84
C MET A 1 40.73 -5.17 19.96
N THR A 2 41.26 -5.13 18.75
CA THR A 2 40.83 -4.15 17.73
C THR A 2 39.41 -4.50 17.27
N ALA A 3 38.63 -3.50 16.88
CA ALA A 3 37.28 -3.64 16.31
C ALA A 3 37.17 -4.64 15.14
N ARG A 4 38.29 -5.09 14.57
CA ARG A 4 38.36 -6.05 13.46
C ARG A 4 38.23 -7.52 13.86
N ASP A 5 38.37 -7.88 15.13
CA ASP A 5 38.45 -9.29 15.57
C ASP A 5 37.23 -9.77 16.37
N TRP A 6 36.13 -9.01 16.41
CA TRP A 6 34.92 -9.42 17.09
C TRP A 6 34.10 -10.39 16.20
N PRO A 7 33.88 -11.65 16.60
CA PRO A 7 33.10 -12.59 15.79
C PRO A 7 31.63 -12.17 15.79
N ILE A 8 31.12 -11.77 14.61
CA ILE A 8 29.70 -11.47 14.42
C ILE A 8 28.92 -12.80 14.35
N SER A 9 28.37 -13.23 15.49
CA SER A 9 27.60 -14.47 15.62
C SER A 9 26.26 -14.42 14.87
N ASP A 10 25.67 -15.58 14.55
CA ASP A 10 24.33 -15.65 13.95
C ASP A 10 23.27 -15.01 14.87
N ALA A 11 23.38 -15.20 16.19
CA ALA A 11 22.49 -14.57 17.17
C ALA A 11 22.55 -13.04 17.11
N LEU A 12 23.75 -12.46 16.90
CA LEU A 12 23.91 -11.01 16.74
C LEU A 12 23.34 -10.52 15.40
N LEU A 13 23.51 -11.28 14.31
CA LEU A 13 22.88 -10.96 13.01
C LEU A 13 21.36 -11.04 13.08
N HIS A 14 20.80 -12.02 13.79
CA HIS A 14 19.37 -12.09 14.06
C HIS A 14 18.89 -10.90 14.89
N ALA A 15 19.61 -10.53 15.96
CA ALA A 15 19.30 -9.35 16.76
C ALA A 15 19.34 -8.06 15.93
N TYR A 16 20.33 -7.90 15.03
CA TYR A 16 20.37 -6.79 14.08
C TYR A 16 19.20 -6.85 13.10
N GLY A 17 18.86 -8.02 12.56
CA GLY A 17 17.71 -8.22 11.69
C GLY A 17 16.40 -7.77 12.34
N SER A 18 16.16 -8.20 13.58
CA SER A 18 15.01 -7.78 14.38
C SER A 18 15.03 -6.27 14.65
N LEU A 19 16.18 -5.71 15.05
CA LEU A 19 16.32 -4.28 15.33
C LEU A 19 16.09 -3.43 14.07
N ILE A 20 16.60 -3.85 12.91
CA ILE A 20 16.38 -3.14 11.64
C ILE A 20 14.91 -3.25 11.23
N THR A 21 14.29 -4.41 11.38
CA THR A 21 12.86 -4.57 11.08
C THR A 21 12.00 -3.70 12.00
N GLU A 22 12.32 -3.68 13.29
CA GLU A 22 11.64 -2.84 14.29
C GLU A 22 11.80 -1.35 13.97
N GLN A 23 13.04 -0.94 13.68
CA GLN A 23 13.39 0.45 13.47
C GLN A 23 13.04 0.99 12.10
N THR A 24 13.19 0.22 11.04
CA THR A 24 13.04 0.72 9.65
C THR A 24 11.83 0.13 8.93
N GLY A 25 11.22 -0.91 9.49
CA GLY A 25 10.21 -1.71 8.81
C GLY A 25 10.78 -2.67 7.76
N LEU A 26 12.03 -2.52 7.34
CA LEU A 26 12.65 -3.33 6.29
C LEU A 26 12.87 -4.76 6.75
N ARG A 27 12.33 -5.72 5.99
CA ARG A 27 12.61 -7.15 6.21
C ARG A 27 13.98 -7.49 5.63
N LEU A 28 14.87 -8.00 6.46
CA LEU A 28 16.11 -8.62 5.99
C LEU A 28 15.93 -10.11 5.75
N ASP A 29 16.35 -10.57 4.58
CA ASP A 29 16.45 -11.99 4.29
C ASP A 29 17.69 -12.58 5.00
N PRO A 30 17.55 -13.64 5.82
CA PRO A 30 18.68 -14.34 6.43
C PRO A 30 19.73 -14.83 5.43
N GLN A 31 19.38 -15.03 4.16
CA GLN A 31 20.34 -15.37 3.10
C GLN A 31 21.42 -14.30 2.91
N ARG A 32 21.20 -13.06 3.36
CA ARG A 32 22.18 -11.97 3.30
C ARG A 32 23.16 -11.97 4.48
N TRP A 33 23.05 -12.90 5.42
CA TRP A 33 23.91 -12.94 6.63
C TRP A 33 25.40 -13.06 6.30
N PRO A 34 25.83 -13.86 5.31
CA PRO A 34 27.25 -13.92 4.92
C PRO A 34 27.78 -12.57 4.43
N GLU A 35 27.00 -11.85 3.62
CA GLU A 35 27.35 -10.52 3.08
C GLU A 35 27.49 -9.50 4.23
N LEU A 36 26.49 -9.43 5.11
CA LEU A 36 26.50 -8.51 6.26
C LEU A 36 27.64 -8.80 7.23
N ARG A 37 27.92 -10.08 7.50
CA ARG A 37 29.04 -10.49 8.36
C ARG A 37 30.39 -9.97 7.86
N SER A 38 30.59 -9.94 6.54
CA SER A 38 31.83 -9.45 5.93
C SER A 38 31.95 -7.92 5.89
N THR A 39 30.83 -7.20 5.91
CA THR A 39 30.78 -5.76 5.63
C THR A 39 30.58 -4.89 6.87
N LEU A 40 29.88 -5.39 7.90
CA LEU A 40 29.65 -4.70 9.17
C LEU A 40 30.95 -4.16 9.84
N PRO A 41 32.07 -4.91 9.89
CA PRO A 41 33.32 -4.40 10.47
C PRO A 41 33.87 -3.20 9.69
N ALA A 42 33.73 -3.19 8.36
CA ALA A 42 34.14 -2.07 7.50
C ALA A 42 33.26 -0.82 7.71
N TRP A 43 32.05 -1.00 8.21
CA TRP A 43 31.16 0.10 8.62
C TRP A 43 31.37 0.55 10.07
N GLY A 44 32.41 0.04 10.75
CA GLY A 44 32.70 0.36 12.15
C GLY A 44 31.75 -0.30 13.14
N VAL A 45 30.95 -1.27 12.68
CA VAL A 45 30.05 -2.06 13.54
C VAL A 45 30.83 -3.27 14.07
N ALA A 46 31.39 -3.12 15.27
CA ALA A 46 32.22 -4.12 15.94
C ALA A 46 31.69 -4.53 17.33
N GLY A 47 30.37 -4.50 17.50
CA GLY A 47 29.68 -4.77 18.76
C GLY A 47 28.22 -4.31 18.73
N PRO A 48 27.45 -4.42 19.83
CA PRO A 48 26.10 -3.87 19.89
C PRO A 48 26.14 -2.35 19.66
N VAL A 49 25.56 -1.88 18.54
CA VAL A 49 25.53 -0.47 18.14
C VAL A 49 24.17 0.12 18.46
N GLU A 50 24.14 1.38 18.90
CA GLU A 50 22.88 2.11 19.07
C GLU A 50 22.13 2.22 17.72
N GLY A 51 20.81 2.01 17.79
CA GLY A 51 19.98 1.70 16.64
C GLY A 51 20.06 2.69 15.46
N ARG A 52 20.20 4.00 15.71
CA ARG A 52 20.20 5.00 14.63
C ARG A 52 21.39 4.90 13.68
N ALA A 53 22.60 4.66 14.20
CA ALA A 53 23.81 4.54 13.38
C ALA A 53 23.81 3.22 12.59
N LEU A 54 23.36 2.15 13.24
CA LEU A 54 23.17 0.83 12.63
C LEU A 54 22.15 0.89 11.48
N VAL A 55 20.99 1.51 11.73
CA VAL A 55 19.94 1.74 10.72
C VAL A 55 20.45 2.53 9.53
N GLN A 56 21.21 3.60 9.75
CA GLN A 56 21.77 4.39 8.63
C GLN A 56 22.83 3.62 7.83
N ALA A 57 23.65 2.81 8.49
CA ALA A 57 24.65 1.97 7.83
C ALA A 57 23.99 0.86 6.99
N LEU A 58 22.95 0.22 7.53
CA LEU A 58 22.26 -0.89 6.87
C LEU A 58 21.26 -0.43 5.81
N ALA A 59 20.59 0.71 6.00
CA ALA A 59 19.78 1.33 4.94
C ALA A 59 20.59 1.55 3.65
N ARG A 60 21.89 1.82 3.75
CA ARG A 60 22.76 2.00 2.57
C ARG A 60 22.88 0.77 1.68
N GLN A 61 22.57 -0.40 2.23
CA GLN A 61 22.99 -1.70 1.68
C GLN A 61 21.77 -2.60 1.45
N LEU A 62 20.65 -2.27 2.09
CA LEU A 62 19.38 -2.96 1.95
C LEU A 62 18.42 -2.27 0.99
N SER A 63 18.57 -0.96 0.78
CA SER A 63 17.73 -0.23 -0.17
C SER A 63 18.19 -0.48 -1.60
N VAL A 64 17.31 -1.04 -2.43
CA VAL A 64 17.52 -1.11 -3.88
C VAL A 64 17.24 0.27 -4.46
N GLY A 65 18.30 1.01 -4.81
CA GLY A 65 18.23 2.37 -5.32
C GLY A 65 17.78 2.50 -6.77
N GLU A 66 16.94 1.60 -7.28
CA GLU A 66 16.48 1.72 -8.66
C GLU A 66 15.43 2.82 -8.77
N THR A 67 15.76 3.89 -9.47
CA THR A 67 14.82 4.97 -9.81
C THR A 67 15.26 5.64 -11.11
N TYR A 68 14.33 6.36 -11.74
CA TYR A 68 14.55 7.15 -12.95
C TYR A 68 13.40 8.12 -13.14
N PHE A 69 13.64 9.14 -13.96
CA PHE A 69 12.62 10.13 -14.28
C PHE A 69 11.43 9.48 -14.98
N PHE A 70 10.22 9.90 -14.58
CA PHE A 70 8.96 9.39 -15.14
C PHE A 70 8.79 7.86 -15.06
N ARG A 71 9.36 7.22 -14.02
CA ARG A 71 9.21 5.77 -13.78
C ARG A 71 7.73 5.37 -13.70
N GLU A 72 7.38 4.25 -14.34
CA GLU A 72 6.01 3.80 -14.65
C GLU A 72 5.20 4.88 -15.40
N PRO A 73 5.32 4.97 -16.73
CA PRO A 73 4.69 6.02 -17.53
C PRO A 73 3.20 6.18 -17.26
N ALA A 74 2.45 5.08 -17.15
CA ALA A 74 1.00 5.12 -16.87
C ALA A 74 0.64 5.83 -15.55
N ALA A 75 1.53 5.81 -14.55
CA ALA A 75 1.35 6.56 -13.31
C ALA A 75 1.55 8.07 -13.54
N PHE A 76 2.57 8.44 -14.31
CA PHE A 76 2.84 9.84 -14.63
C PHE A 76 1.85 10.44 -15.63
N ASP A 77 1.31 9.64 -16.56
CA ASP A 77 0.23 10.04 -17.46
C ASP A 77 -1.03 10.41 -16.65
N LEU A 78 -1.40 9.58 -15.66
CA LEU A 78 -2.49 9.88 -14.74
C LEU A 78 -2.22 11.18 -13.95
N ILE A 79 -1.00 11.35 -13.44
CA ILE A 79 -0.60 12.56 -12.70
C ILE A 79 -0.69 13.81 -13.58
N GLU A 80 -0.14 13.77 -14.80
CA GLU A 80 -0.03 14.91 -15.72
C GLU A 80 -1.37 15.29 -16.33
N HIS A 81 -2.21 14.32 -16.69
CA HIS A 81 -3.42 14.56 -17.48
C HIS A 81 -4.71 14.63 -16.64
N GLU A 82 -4.75 14.00 -15.46
CA GLU A 82 -5.97 13.95 -14.63
C GLU A 82 -5.79 14.64 -13.28
N LEU A 83 -4.80 14.22 -12.49
CA LEU A 83 -4.71 14.60 -11.07
C LEU A 83 -4.26 16.04 -10.88
N LEU A 84 -3.10 16.40 -11.43
CA LEU A 84 -2.53 17.74 -11.23
C LEU A 84 -3.38 18.81 -11.92
N PRO A 85 -3.93 18.64 -13.14
CA PRO A 85 -4.83 19.62 -13.72
C PRO A 85 -6.04 19.93 -12.82
N ALA A 86 -6.68 18.92 -12.25
CA ALA A 86 -7.81 19.11 -11.34
C ALA A 86 -7.40 19.84 -10.04
N LEU A 87 -6.28 19.45 -9.43
CA LEU A 87 -5.75 20.11 -8.23
C LEU A 87 -5.35 21.57 -8.50
N ILE A 88 -4.66 21.83 -9.62
CA ILE A 88 -4.27 23.17 -10.06
C ILE A 88 -5.52 24.04 -10.27
N ALA A 89 -6.51 23.57 -11.02
CA ALA A 89 -7.74 24.33 -11.25
C ALA A 89 -8.44 24.72 -9.94
N LYS A 90 -8.47 23.81 -8.96
CA LYS A 90 -9.05 24.05 -7.63
C LYS A 90 -8.24 25.06 -6.81
N ARG A 91 -6.92 24.89 -6.74
CA ARG A 91 -6.04 25.75 -5.92
C ARG A 91 -5.87 27.14 -6.53
N ARG A 92 -5.95 27.27 -7.85
CA ARG A 92 -5.93 28.56 -8.56
C ARG A 92 -7.04 29.51 -8.10
N ARG A 93 -8.21 28.95 -7.74
CA ARG A 93 -9.38 29.70 -7.24
C ARG A 93 -9.33 30.02 -5.75
N SER A 94 -8.37 29.49 -5.02
CA SER A 94 -8.27 29.67 -3.56
C SER A 94 -6.88 30.15 -3.17
N THR A 95 -5.94 29.24 -2.94
CA THR A 95 -4.67 29.55 -2.28
C THR A 95 -3.47 29.71 -3.20
N ARG A 96 -3.55 29.24 -4.47
CA ARG A 96 -2.39 29.04 -5.36
C ARG A 96 -1.23 28.29 -4.67
N ARG A 97 -1.56 27.37 -3.78
CA ARG A 97 -0.62 26.56 -3.02
C ARG A 97 -0.76 25.09 -3.37
N LEU A 98 0.36 24.42 -3.60
CA LEU A 98 0.42 22.97 -3.80
C LEU A 98 1.50 22.34 -2.93
N ARG A 99 1.13 21.28 -2.22
CA ARG A 99 2.04 20.51 -1.38
C ARG A 99 2.06 19.07 -1.83
N LEU A 100 3.22 18.61 -2.26
CA LEU A 100 3.43 17.25 -2.74
C LEU A 100 4.47 16.53 -1.88
N TRP A 101 4.37 15.22 -1.75
CA TRP A 101 5.32 14.40 -1.02
C TRP A 101 5.68 13.14 -1.83
N SER A 102 6.96 12.96 -2.14
CA SER A 102 7.53 11.69 -2.59
C SER A 102 8.17 10.99 -1.37
N ALA A 103 7.48 9.97 -0.87
CA ALA A 103 7.89 9.16 0.27
C ALA A 103 8.70 7.95 -0.22
N GLY A 104 9.95 7.85 0.21
CA GLY A 104 10.95 6.95 -0.37
C GLY A 104 11.46 7.46 -1.71
N CYS A 105 11.88 8.73 -1.74
CA CYS A 105 12.21 9.43 -2.98
C CYS A 105 13.49 8.96 -3.68
N CYS A 106 14.25 8.05 -3.06
CA CYS A 106 15.54 7.58 -3.55
C CYS A 106 16.45 8.78 -3.92
N THR A 107 17.11 8.74 -5.08
CA THR A 107 17.99 9.79 -5.59
C THR A 107 17.25 11.01 -6.15
N GLY A 108 15.94 11.11 -5.98
CA GLY A 108 15.15 12.33 -6.19
C GLY A 108 14.45 12.46 -7.54
N GLU A 109 14.65 11.54 -8.48
CA GLU A 109 14.07 11.58 -9.82
C GLU A 109 12.53 11.68 -9.81
N GLU A 110 11.85 10.98 -8.89
CA GLU A 110 10.39 11.06 -8.77
C GLU A 110 9.92 12.46 -8.35
N ALA A 111 10.56 13.06 -7.34
CA ALA A 111 10.25 14.40 -6.87
C ALA A 111 10.53 15.46 -7.95
N TYR A 112 11.60 15.30 -8.72
CA TYR A 112 11.89 16.21 -9.82
C TYR A 112 10.98 15.99 -11.04
N SER A 113 10.52 14.76 -11.30
CA SER A 113 9.51 14.50 -12.33
C SER A 113 8.21 15.25 -12.02
N LEU A 114 7.77 15.24 -10.75
CA LEU A 114 6.64 16.09 -10.31
C LEU A 114 6.89 17.58 -10.54
N ALA A 115 8.11 18.06 -10.24
CA ALA A 115 8.46 19.47 -10.47
C ALA A 115 8.39 19.85 -11.95
N ILE A 116 8.86 18.96 -12.84
CA ILE A 116 8.83 19.14 -14.30
C ILE A 116 7.38 19.19 -14.80
N VAL A 117 6.53 18.25 -14.36
CA VAL A 117 5.11 18.24 -14.73
C VAL A 117 4.43 19.53 -14.30
N LEU A 118 4.64 19.98 -13.06
CA LEU A 118 4.06 21.23 -12.57
C LEU A 118 4.54 22.45 -13.37
N GLN A 119 5.84 22.51 -13.73
CA GLN A 119 6.38 23.59 -14.58
C GLN A 119 5.72 23.63 -15.95
N ARG A 120 5.35 22.48 -16.53
CA ARG A 120 4.65 22.41 -17.82
C ARG A 120 3.17 22.79 -17.71
N LEU A 121 2.51 22.42 -16.61
CA LEU A 121 1.06 22.62 -16.42
C LEU A 121 0.69 24.01 -15.89
N ILE A 122 1.63 24.76 -15.29
CA ILE A 122 1.36 26.05 -14.66
C ILE A 122 2.18 27.15 -15.36
N PRO A 123 1.59 27.91 -16.31
CA PRO A 123 2.30 28.98 -17.01
C PRO A 123 2.82 30.09 -16.07
N ASP A 124 2.03 30.42 -15.06
CA ASP A 124 2.30 31.44 -14.03
C ASP A 124 2.91 30.84 -12.75
N ILE A 125 3.73 29.79 -12.86
CA ILE A 125 4.26 29.04 -11.71
C ILE A 125 5.11 29.87 -10.73
N ALA A 126 5.52 31.08 -11.13
CA ALA A 126 6.19 32.03 -10.24
C ALA A 126 5.25 32.57 -9.14
N ASP A 127 3.94 32.63 -9.40
CA ASP A 127 2.91 33.15 -8.49
C ASP A 127 2.35 32.08 -7.55
N TRP A 128 2.94 30.88 -7.56
CA TRP A 128 2.47 29.72 -6.80
C TRP A 128 3.42 29.35 -5.66
N ASP A 129 2.86 29.07 -4.48
CA ASP A 129 3.58 28.43 -3.38
C ASP A 129 3.57 26.91 -3.59
N ILE A 130 4.62 26.39 -4.23
CA ILE A 130 4.77 24.95 -4.51
C ILE A 130 5.89 24.37 -3.67
N VAL A 131 5.56 23.36 -2.88
CA VAL A 131 6.52 22.60 -2.08
C VAL A 131 6.39 21.11 -2.41
N ILE A 132 7.47 20.54 -2.92
CA ILE A 132 7.62 19.10 -3.13
C ILE A 132 8.62 18.58 -2.12
N VAL A 133 8.17 17.77 -1.18
CA VAL A 133 9.05 17.14 -0.18
C VAL A 133 9.45 15.76 -0.68
N GLY A 134 10.75 15.48 -0.72
CA GLY A 134 11.28 14.13 -0.87
C GLY A 134 11.81 13.63 0.47
N THR A 135 11.34 12.46 0.92
CA THR A 135 11.89 11.82 2.12
C THR A 135 12.48 10.46 1.78
N ASP A 136 13.61 10.13 2.39
CA ASP A 136 14.21 8.80 2.28
C ASP A 136 14.96 8.47 3.57
N ILE A 137 15.15 7.17 3.83
CA ILE A 137 15.94 6.67 4.95
C ILE A 137 17.44 6.61 4.58
N HIS A 138 17.77 6.59 3.29
CA HIS A 138 19.14 6.47 2.80
C HIS A 138 19.79 7.87 2.66
N PRO A 139 20.78 8.24 3.51
CA PRO A 139 21.38 9.58 3.47
C PRO A 139 22.17 9.86 2.18
N GLY A 140 22.81 8.85 1.58
CA GLY A 140 23.50 8.98 0.28
C GLY A 140 22.55 9.32 -0.88
N PHE A 141 21.41 8.64 -1.01
CA PHE A 141 20.37 8.99 -1.97
C PHE A 141 19.89 10.43 -1.81
N LEU A 142 19.66 10.88 -0.58
CA LEU A 142 19.29 12.27 -0.31
C LEU A 142 20.40 13.27 -0.67
N ALA A 143 21.67 12.90 -0.53
CA ALA A 143 22.79 13.73 -0.97
C ALA A 143 22.78 13.89 -2.50
N SER A 144 22.59 12.79 -3.24
CA SER A 144 22.43 12.82 -4.71
C SER A 144 21.22 13.64 -5.13
N ALA A 145 20.07 13.46 -4.47
CA ALA A 145 18.85 14.22 -4.74
C ALA A 145 19.05 15.73 -4.55
N ARG A 146 19.77 16.13 -3.50
CA ARG A 146 20.12 17.54 -3.26
C ARG A 146 21.10 18.09 -4.29
N ALA A 147 22.08 17.29 -4.71
CA ALA A 147 22.98 17.68 -5.80
C ALA A 147 22.20 17.89 -7.10
N GLY A 148 21.24 17.00 -7.38
CA GLY A 148 20.37 17.07 -8.55
C GLY A 148 21.15 16.90 -9.85
N VAL A 149 22.17 16.05 -9.84
CA VAL A 149 23.03 15.74 -11.00
C VAL A 149 22.85 14.26 -11.34
N TYR A 150 22.51 13.97 -12.58
CA TYR A 150 22.10 12.63 -13.03
C TYR A 150 22.84 12.23 -14.31
N GLY A 151 23.18 10.95 -14.41
CA GLY A 151 23.75 10.36 -15.63
C GLY A 151 22.68 9.76 -16.55
N GLU A 152 23.11 9.27 -17.71
CA GLU A 152 22.24 8.72 -18.78
C GLU A 152 21.19 7.71 -18.28
N TRP A 153 21.56 6.85 -17.33
CA TRP A 153 20.66 5.83 -16.80
C TRP A 153 19.36 6.42 -16.25
N SER A 154 19.40 7.58 -15.59
CA SER A 154 18.21 8.23 -15.03
C SER A 154 17.26 8.74 -16.12
N PHE A 155 17.72 8.93 -17.36
CA PHE A 155 16.96 9.50 -18.49
C PHE A 155 16.27 8.47 -19.37
N ARG A 156 16.45 7.16 -19.12
CA ARG A 156 15.92 6.07 -19.97
C ARG A 156 14.40 6.06 -20.21
N GLY A 157 13.63 6.78 -19.39
CA GLY A 157 12.18 6.92 -19.51
C GLY A 157 11.70 8.36 -19.77
N VAL A 158 12.61 9.29 -20.07
CA VAL A 158 12.27 10.71 -20.20
C VAL A 158 11.65 10.99 -21.57
N PRO A 159 10.46 11.61 -21.63
CA PRO A 159 9.89 12.08 -22.89
C PRO A 159 10.83 12.99 -23.69
N HIS A 160 10.83 12.83 -25.02
CA HIS A 160 11.69 13.57 -25.94
C HIS A 160 11.58 15.09 -25.73
N GLY A 161 12.71 15.81 -25.73
CA GLY A 161 12.76 17.28 -25.59
C GLY A 161 12.71 17.79 -24.13
N LEU A 162 12.37 16.95 -23.14
CA LEU A 162 12.34 17.38 -21.74
C LEU A 162 13.73 17.56 -21.14
N ARG A 163 14.71 16.80 -21.63
CA ARG A 163 16.08 16.87 -21.11
C ARG A 163 16.68 18.25 -21.36
N GLU A 164 16.53 18.76 -22.58
CA GLU A 164 17.09 20.02 -23.05
C GLU A 164 16.43 21.23 -22.37
N THR A 165 15.17 21.07 -21.92
CA THR A 165 14.38 22.16 -21.34
C THR A 165 14.36 22.16 -19.80
N CYS A 166 14.75 21.05 -19.17
CA CYS A 166 14.68 20.88 -17.71
C CYS A 166 16.04 20.68 -17.03
N PHE A 167 17.12 20.50 -17.81
CA PHE A 167 18.45 20.18 -17.30
C PHE A 167 19.55 20.99 -18.00
N LEU A 168 20.65 21.18 -17.29
CA LEU A 168 21.88 21.80 -17.79
C LEU A 168 22.95 20.71 -17.93
N PRO A 169 23.70 20.63 -19.05
CA PRO A 169 24.84 19.74 -19.14
C PRO A 169 25.89 20.13 -18.10
N CYS A 170 26.50 19.14 -17.46
CA CYS A 170 27.51 19.32 -16.42
C CYS A 170 28.50 18.15 -16.48
N GLY A 171 29.63 18.32 -17.18
CA GLY A 171 30.53 17.20 -17.51
C GLY A 171 30.05 16.37 -18.69
N ASP A 172 30.78 15.31 -19.03
CA ASP A 172 30.61 14.62 -20.32
C ASP A 172 29.29 13.84 -20.44
N GLU A 173 28.82 13.23 -19.35
CA GLU A 173 27.60 12.38 -19.36
C GLU A 173 26.63 12.72 -18.22
N HIS A 174 26.78 13.89 -17.59
CA HIS A 174 26.00 14.27 -16.42
C HIS A 174 25.20 15.55 -16.67
N HIS A 175 24.00 15.61 -16.09
CA HIS A 175 23.04 16.66 -16.31
C HIS A 175 22.46 17.12 -14.98
N ALA A 176 22.54 18.43 -14.73
CA ALA A 176 22.06 19.06 -13.52
C ALA A 176 20.63 19.58 -13.71
N VAL A 177 19.73 19.29 -12.77
CA VAL A 177 18.36 19.83 -12.77
C VAL A 177 18.39 21.35 -12.68
N LEU A 178 17.56 22.03 -13.48
CA LEU A 178 17.48 23.49 -13.46
C LEU A 178 17.22 24.06 -12.07
N PRO A 179 17.84 25.20 -11.70
CA PRO A 179 17.63 25.83 -10.40
C PRO A 179 16.17 26.14 -10.08
N GLY A 180 15.35 26.46 -11.09
CA GLY A 180 13.92 26.70 -10.92
C GLY A 180 13.14 25.49 -10.38
N LEU A 181 13.49 24.29 -10.84
CA LEU A 181 12.90 23.03 -10.38
C LEU A 181 13.43 22.68 -8.98
N ARG A 182 14.75 22.82 -8.76
CA ARG A 182 15.41 22.57 -7.45
C ARG A 182 14.86 23.45 -6.33
N ARG A 183 14.51 24.70 -6.62
CA ARG A 183 13.94 25.60 -5.59
C ARG A 183 12.58 25.14 -5.06
N ARG A 184 11.85 24.29 -5.78
CA ARG A 184 10.55 23.75 -5.35
C ARG A 184 10.65 22.41 -4.63
N THR A 185 11.79 21.73 -4.71
CA THR A 185 12.04 20.45 -4.04
C THR A 185 12.79 20.63 -2.73
N ARG A 186 12.44 19.82 -1.71
CA ARG A 186 13.10 19.80 -0.40
C ARG A 186 13.32 18.36 0.03
N PHE A 187 14.58 17.98 0.18
CA PHE A 187 14.96 16.61 0.57
C PHE A 187 15.35 16.54 2.04
N ARG A 188 14.70 15.65 2.79
CA ARG A 188 14.97 15.43 4.21
C ARG A 188 15.02 13.94 4.53
N PHE A 189 15.71 13.60 5.61
CA PHE A 189 15.63 12.26 6.15
C PHE A 189 14.20 11.99 6.62
N GLY A 190 13.69 10.79 6.33
CA GLY A 190 12.40 10.35 6.85
C GLY A 190 12.29 8.83 6.79
N ASN A 191 12.10 8.22 7.95
CA ASN A 191 11.85 6.80 8.10
C ASN A 191 10.36 6.53 8.17
N LEU A 192 9.77 6.10 7.05
CA LEU A 192 8.32 5.91 6.91
C LEU A 192 7.72 4.90 7.91
N ALA A 193 8.52 3.99 8.46
CA ALA A 193 8.05 3.00 9.42
C ALA A 193 7.79 3.58 10.83
N GLN A 194 8.46 4.68 11.19
CA GLN A 194 8.47 5.20 12.56
C GLN A 194 8.22 6.70 12.65
N ASP A 195 8.86 7.48 11.78
CA ASP A 195 8.84 8.94 11.84
C ASP A 195 7.44 9.48 11.50
N GLU A 196 7.17 10.67 12.03
CA GLU A 196 6.00 11.45 11.61
C GLU A 196 6.15 11.92 10.15
N ALA A 197 5.01 12.16 9.51
CA ALA A 197 5.00 12.73 8.18
C ALA A 197 5.69 14.11 8.17
N PRO A 198 6.35 14.51 7.07
CA PRO A 198 7.10 15.76 6.99
C PRO A 198 6.22 17.04 7.01
N GLY A 199 4.91 16.86 7.13
CA GLY A 199 3.87 17.86 7.20
C GLY A 199 2.49 17.20 7.09
N ALA A 200 1.46 18.03 6.99
CA ALA A 200 0.08 17.59 6.77
C ALA A 200 -0.59 18.43 5.67
N GLY A 201 -1.72 17.97 5.15
CA GLY A 201 -2.46 18.67 4.11
C GLY A 201 -1.80 18.58 2.73
N PHE A 202 -1.18 17.44 2.42
CA PHE A 202 -0.61 17.19 1.09
C PHE A 202 -1.71 16.98 0.05
N ASP A 203 -1.57 17.62 -1.11
CA ASP A 203 -2.46 17.49 -2.26
C ASP A 203 -2.18 16.21 -3.05
N LEU A 204 -0.92 15.77 -3.10
CA LEU A 204 -0.50 14.51 -3.71
C LEU A 204 0.64 13.90 -2.91
N ILE A 205 0.49 12.62 -2.54
CA ILE A 205 1.54 11.81 -1.95
C ILE A 205 1.84 10.65 -2.90
N LEU A 206 3.10 10.47 -3.26
CA LEU A 206 3.62 9.29 -3.93
C LEU A 206 4.38 8.45 -2.90
N CYS A 207 4.06 7.17 -2.78
CA CYS A 207 4.79 6.21 -1.96
C CYS A 207 4.90 4.90 -2.73
N ARG A 208 5.86 4.84 -3.66
CA ARG A 208 5.96 3.80 -4.69
C ARG A 208 7.27 3.03 -4.57
N HIS A 209 7.19 1.71 -4.63
CA HIS A 209 8.31 0.77 -4.49
C HIS A 209 9.02 0.86 -3.12
N VAL A 210 8.28 1.14 -2.05
CA VAL A 210 8.78 1.30 -0.68
C VAL A 210 8.15 0.29 0.27
N LEU A 211 6.82 0.21 0.27
CA LEU A 211 6.05 -0.63 1.19
C LEU A 211 6.26 -2.13 0.91
N MET A 212 6.70 -2.50 -0.30
CA MET A 212 7.04 -3.89 -0.63
C MET A 212 8.18 -4.47 0.22
N TYR A 213 9.01 -3.62 0.83
CA TYR A 213 10.06 -4.04 1.75
C TYR A 213 9.58 -4.19 3.20
N PHE A 214 8.36 -3.76 3.51
CA PHE A 214 7.86 -3.69 4.88
C PHE A 214 7.15 -4.99 5.30
N GLU A 215 7.20 -5.30 6.60
CA GLU A 215 6.24 -6.25 7.18
C GLU A 215 4.81 -5.73 7.08
N ALA A 216 3.83 -6.63 6.93
CA ALA A 216 2.44 -6.26 6.70
C ALA A 216 1.90 -5.26 7.73
N CYS A 217 2.19 -5.47 9.02
CA CYS A 217 1.77 -4.56 10.09
C CYS A 217 2.42 -3.18 9.96
N LYS A 218 3.73 -3.12 9.68
CA LYS A 218 4.47 -1.86 9.48
C LYS A 218 4.00 -1.12 8.22
N ALA A 219 3.68 -1.85 7.15
CA ALA A 219 3.09 -1.28 5.95
C ALA A 219 1.71 -0.64 6.24
N GLN A 220 0.85 -1.30 7.01
CA GLN A 220 -0.43 -0.71 7.44
C GLN A 220 -0.24 0.57 8.28
N GLN A 221 0.70 0.55 9.22
CA GLN A 221 1.01 1.73 10.03
C GLN A 221 1.54 2.88 9.16
N ALA A 222 2.44 2.60 8.22
CA ALA A 222 2.91 3.58 7.25
C ALA A 222 1.76 4.16 6.43
N ILE A 223 0.85 3.32 5.91
CA ILE A 223 -0.35 3.77 5.17
C ILE A 223 -1.23 4.67 6.04
N GLY A 224 -1.43 4.34 7.33
CA GLY A 224 -2.14 5.18 8.27
C GLY A 224 -1.51 6.57 8.41
N ARG A 225 -0.17 6.65 8.50
CA ARG A 225 0.56 7.94 8.54
C ARG A 225 0.43 8.72 7.23
N LEU A 226 0.55 8.06 6.08
CA LEU A 226 0.35 8.68 4.77
C LEU A 226 -1.07 9.26 4.66
N GLN A 227 -2.08 8.48 5.07
CA GLN A 227 -3.48 8.91 5.05
C GLN A 227 -3.74 10.10 5.98
N ALA A 228 -3.14 10.12 7.17
CA ALA A 228 -3.26 11.24 8.10
C ALA A 228 -2.62 12.52 7.53
N ALA A 229 -1.54 12.40 6.76
CA ALA A 229 -0.84 13.52 6.14
C ALA A 229 -1.55 14.08 4.89
N LEU A 230 -2.46 13.32 4.27
CA LEU A 230 -3.24 13.77 3.12
C LEU A 230 -4.18 14.94 3.48
N GLY A 231 -4.29 15.90 2.58
CA GLY A 231 -5.38 16.87 2.60
C GLY A 231 -6.74 16.20 2.35
N GLU A 232 -7.83 16.91 2.66
CA GLU A 232 -9.20 16.40 2.49
C GLU A 232 -9.55 16.03 1.03
N ASP A 233 -8.88 16.67 0.07
CA ASP A 233 -8.98 16.38 -1.35
C ASP A 233 -7.68 15.81 -1.93
N GLY A 234 -6.78 15.35 -1.05
CA GLY A 234 -5.49 14.84 -1.44
C GLY A 234 -5.57 13.43 -2.04
N TRP A 235 -4.63 13.14 -2.92
CA TRP A 235 -4.47 11.83 -3.53
C TRP A 235 -3.22 11.12 -3.02
N LEU A 236 -3.31 9.81 -2.86
CA LEU A 236 -2.20 8.92 -2.55
C LEU A 236 -2.03 7.91 -3.68
N LEU A 237 -0.83 7.87 -4.26
CA LEU A 237 -0.46 6.92 -5.28
C LEU A 237 0.60 5.96 -4.74
N LEU A 238 0.31 4.66 -4.85
CA LEU A 238 1.19 3.57 -4.43
C LEU A 238 1.68 2.80 -5.65
N GLY A 239 2.74 2.00 -5.50
CA GLY A 239 3.19 1.12 -6.57
C GLY A 239 2.12 0.08 -6.92
N ALA A 240 2.13 -0.40 -8.16
CA ALA A 240 1.12 -1.35 -8.67
C ALA A 240 1.03 -2.64 -7.81
N THR A 241 2.17 -3.13 -7.32
CA THR A 241 2.24 -4.33 -6.45
C THR A 241 1.86 -4.04 -5.00
N GLU A 242 1.95 -2.78 -4.58
CA GLU A 242 1.77 -2.31 -3.20
C GLU A 242 0.35 -1.84 -2.92
N SER A 243 -0.43 -1.56 -3.96
CA SER A 243 -1.85 -1.16 -3.86
C SER A 243 -2.68 -2.19 -3.07
N SER A 244 -2.26 -3.46 -3.05
CA SER A 244 -2.89 -4.51 -2.24
C SER A 244 -2.65 -4.38 -0.73
N ALA A 245 -1.60 -3.66 -0.31
CA ALA A 245 -1.39 -3.29 1.08
C ALA A 245 -2.32 -2.14 1.49
N ALA A 246 -2.91 -1.40 0.55
CA ALA A 246 -3.77 -0.25 0.84
C ALA A 246 -5.25 -0.59 1.04
N ASP A 247 -5.58 -1.86 1.29
CA ASP A 247 -6.90 -2.26 1.78
C ASP A 247 -7.08 -1.80 3.24
N HIS A 248 -7.20 -0.47 3.40
CA HIS A 248 -7.25 0.23 4.66
C HIS A 248 -8.62 0.93 4.80
N PRO A 249 -9.32 0.80 5.94
CA PRO A 249 -10.69 1.27 6.09
C PRO A 249 -10.86 2.79 5.90
N SER A 250 -9.81 3.58 6.13
CA SER A 250 -9.85 5.04 5.96
C SER A 250 -9.51 5.53 4.54
N LEU A 251 -9.16 4.62 3.62
CA LEU A 251 -8.87 4.96 2.22
C LEU A 251 -9.94 4.37 1.29
N ALA A 252 -10.31 5.13 0.28
CA ALA A 252 -11.08 4.65 -0.86
C ALA A 252 -10.10 4.48 -2.04
N ALA A 253 -10.14 3.32 -2.69
CA ALA A 253 -9.38 3.05 -3.91
C ALA A 253 -10.23 3.40 -5.13
N LEU A 254 -9.62 4.06 -6.12
CA LEU A 254 -10.19 4.31 -7.43
C LEU A 254 -9.24 3.77 -8.48
N ARG A 255 -9.81 3.10 -9.50
CA ARG A 255 -9.03 2.50 -10.57
C ARG A 255 -9.11 3.36 -11.83
N PHE A 256 -7.95 3.71 -12.37
CA PHE A 256 -7.77 4.44 -13.62
C PHE A 256 -6.93 3.59 -14.56
N GLY A 257 -7.60 2.85 -15.45
CA GLY A 257 -6.93 1.84 -16.28
C GLY A 257 -6.25 0.76 -15.41
N ASP A 258 -4.92 0.69 -15.51
CA ASP A 258 -4.09 -0.24 -14.73
C ASP A 258 -3.50 0.38 -13.47
N THR A 259 -3.70 1.68 -13.26
CA THR A 259 -3.22 2.40 -12.08
C THR A 259 -4.32 2.47 -11.03
N THR A 260 -3.97 2.19 -9.77
CA THR A 260 -4.87 2.37 -8.62
C THR A 260 -4.41 3.58 -7.82
N ILE A 261 -5.35 4.47 -7.50
CA ILE A 261 -5.11 5.65 -6.67
C ILE A 261 -6.02 5.65 -5.46
N HIS A 262 -5.58 6.27 -4.38
CA HIS A 262 -6.30 6.31 -3.12
C HIS A 262 -6.62 7.74 -2.69
N ARG A 263 -7.73 7.91 -1.98
CA ARG A 263 -8.10 9.15 -1.28
C ARG A 263 -8.67 8.83 0.09
N LYS A 264 -8.79 9.83 0.96
CA LYS A 264 -9.54 9.70 2.23
C LYS A 264 -10.98 9.26 1.92
N ARG A 265 -11.43 8.20 2.60
CA ARG A 265 -12.79 7.66 2.44
C ARG A 265 -13.82 8.66 2.96
N ARG A 266 -14.84 8.97 2.16
CA ARG A 266 -15.94 9.89 2.52
C ARG A 266 -17.20 9.11 2.87
N ALA A 267 -18.08 9.71 3.67
CA ALA A 267 -19.42 9.16 3.94
C ALA A 267 -20.20 9.12 2.61
N GLY A 268 -20.29 7.95 1.99
CA GLY A 268 -20.89 7.74 0.66
C GLY A 268 -20.02 6.91 -0.29
N ASP A 269 -18.72 6.72 -0.02
CA ASP A 269 -17.89 5.79 -0.77
C ASP A 269 -18.29 4.35 -0.41
N ALA A 270 -18.96 3.63 -1.32
CA ALA A 270 -19.29 2.23 -1.12
C ALA A 270 -18.01 1.39 -0.97
N PRO A 271 -17.95 0.41 -0.03
CA PRO A 271 -16.80 -0.46 0.07
C PRO A 271 -16.75 -1.40 -1.15
N GLU A 272 -15.87 -1.12 -2.11
CA GLU A 272 -15.47 -2.15 -3.08
C GLU A 272 -14.66 -3.22 -2.33
N VAL A 273 -15.33 -4.30 -1.94
CA VAL A 273 -14.66 -5.51 -1.48
C VAL A 273 -13.99 -6.14 -2.71
N SER A 274 -12.68 -5.94 -2.84
CA SER A 274 -11.92 -6.47 -3.97
C SER A 274 -11.98 -8.00 -4.00
N LYS A 275 -12.23 -8.59 -5.19
CA LYS A 275 -12.23 -10.05 -5.43
C LYS A 275 -10.96 -10.74 -4.91
N ARG A 276 -9.85 -10.02 -4.74
CA ARG A 276 -8.59 -10.54 -4.18
C ARG A 276 -8.61 -10.72 -2.66
N THR A 277 -9.39 -9.94 -1.91
CA THR A 277 -9.56 -10.15 -0.46
C THR A 277 -10.23 -11.50 -0.20
N LEU A 278 -11.14 -11.93 -1.10
CA LEU A 278 -11.73 -13.26 -1.10
C LEU A 278 -10.76 -14.37 -1.55
N GLN A 279 -9.77 -14.04 -2.40
CA GLN A 279 -8.84 -14.99 -3.02
C GLN A 279 -7.56 -15.20 -2.20
N ARG A 280 -7.12 -14.19 -1.44
CA ARG A 280 -5.94 -14.24 -0.57
C ARG A 280 -6.16 -15.18 0.63
N SER A 281 -7.39 -15.27 1.13
CA SER A 281 -7.79 -16.25 2.14
C SER A 281 -7.85 -17.69 1.60
N ALA A 282 -7.99 -17.89 0.29
CA ALA A 282 -8.08 -19.22 -0.31
C ALA A 282 -6.70 -19.87 -0.57
N ASN A 283 -5.64 -19.06 -0.73
CA ASN A 283 -4.31 -19.54 -1.15
C ASN A 283 -3.34 -19.85 0.01
N GLN A 284 -3.73 -19.63 1.27
CA GLN A 284 -2.83 -19.81 2.43
C GLN A 284 -2.82 -21.22 3.03
N GLY A 285 -3.53 -22.19 2.46
CA GLY A 285 -3.35 -23.63 2.76
C GLY A 285 -3.70 -24.10 4.19
N GLU A 286 -3.88 -23.19 5.14
CA GLU A 286 -4.59 -23.44 6.40
C GLU A 286 -6.07 -23.50 6.08
N SER A 287 -6.82 -24.52 6.48
CA SER A 287 -8.26 -24.59 6.19
C SER A 287 -8.98 -23.42 6.89
N PRO A 288 -9.25 -22.28 6.22
CA PRO A 288 -9.61 -21.03 6.88
C PRO A 288 -11.03 -21.10 7.43
N VAL A 289 -11.80 -22.07 6.94
CA VAL A 289 -13.22 -22.21 7.21
C VAL A 289 -13.46 -22.95 8.53
N HIS A 290 -12.58 -23.86 8.94
CA HIS A 290 -12.64 -24.50 10.27
C HIS A 290 -12.30 -23.50 11.37
N ASP A 291 -11.28 -22.68 11.15
CA ASP A 291 -10.83 -21.66 12.08
C ASP A 291 -11.82 -20.48 12.16
N ALA A 292 -12.43 -20.09 11.04
CA ALA A 292 -13.52 -19.11 11.01
C ALA A 292 -14.78 -19.62 11.73
N ILE A 293 -15.09 -20.92 11.66
CA ILE A 293 -16.16 -21.54 12.45
C ILE A 293 -15.82 -21.48 13.94
N ALA A 294 -14.59 -21.83 14.34
CA ALA A 294 -14.18 -21.80 15.74
C ALA A 294 -14.25 -20.36 16.31
N ARG A 295 -13.84 -19.37 15.51
CA ARG A 295 -13.92 -17.93 15.85
C ARG A 295 -15.35 -17.41 15.87
N CYS A 296 -16.21 -17.78 14.92
CA CYS A 296 -17.62 -17.40 14.96
C CYS A 296 -18.37 -18.13 16.08
N ARG A 297 -18.03 -19.38 16.40
CA ARG A 297 -18.63 -20.13 17.51
C ARG A 297 -18.22 -19.53 18.87
N THR A 298 -16.96 -19.13 19.03
CA THR A 298 -16.48 -18.43 20.23
C THR A 298 -17.06 -17.02 20.33
N ALA A 299 -17.19 -16.29 19.22
CA ALA A 299 -17.84 -14.98 19.19
C ALA A 299 -19.34 -15.06 19.50
N SER A 300 -20.07 -16.04 18.95
CA SER A 300 -21.48 -16.28 19.28
C SER A 300 -21.69 -16.83 20.70
N ALA A 301 -20.67 -17.43 21.32
CA ALA A 301 -20.70 -17.82 22.72
C ALA A 301 -20.36 -16.63 23.66
N ALA A 302 -19.51 -15.70 23.20
CA ALA A 302 -19.13 -14.50 23.92
C ALA A 302 -20.24 -13.43 23.92
N ASP A 303 -21.02 -13.35 22.83
CA ASP A 303 -22.24 -12.54 22.76
C ASP A 303 -23.39 -13.33 22.10
N PRO A 304 -24.17 -14.09 22.89
CA PRO A 304 -25.27 -14.91 22.39
C PRO A 304 -26.45 -14.12 21.81
N CYS A 305 -26.51 -12.80 22.03
CA CYS A 305 -27.64 -11.95 21.69
C CYS A 305 -27.44 -11.13 20.40
N ASP A 306 -26.25 -11.15 19.77
CA ASP A 306 -26.02 -10.45 18.49
C ASP A 306 -26.59 -11.26 17.29
N PRO A 307 -27.72 -10.81 16.68
CA PRO A 307 -28.32 -11.51 15.55
C PRO A 307 -27.41 -11.52 14.30
N GLY A 308 -26.53 -10.52 14.15
CA GLY A 308 -25.57 -10.41 13.06
C GLY A 308 -24.47 -11.47 13.14
N GLN A 309 -24.06 -11.88 14.34
CA GLN A 309 -23.10 -12.97 14.51
C GLN A 309 -23.71 -14.32 14.15
N HIS A 310 -24.95 -14.59 14.58
CA HIS A 310 -25.66 -15.82 14.20
C HIS A 310 -25.88 -15.92 12.69
N LEU A 311 -26.12 -14.79 12.00
CA LEU A 311 -26.20 -14.73 10.54
C LEU A 311 -24.85 -15.03 9.88
N ARG A 312 -23.76 -14.40 10.33
CA ARG A 312 -22.40 -14.65 9.79
C ARG A 312 -21.99 -16.10 9.99
N TYR A 313 -22.25 -16.66 11.18
CA TYR A 313 -21.99 -18.06 11.50
C TYR A 313 -22.78 -19.01 10.59
N ALA A 314 -24.06 -18.73 10.34
CA ALA A 314 -24.88 -19.54 9.46
C ALA A 314 -24.41 -19.54 8.00
N LEU A 315 -23.96 -18.39 7.48
CA LEU A 315 -23.45 -18.28 6.10
C LEU A 315 -22.15 -19.07 5.91
N LEU A 316 -21.29 -19.13 6.93
CA LEU A 316 -20.09 -19.97 6.93
C LEU A 316 -20.42 -21.47 6.98
N LEU A 317 -21.40 -21.86 7.80
CA LEU A 317 -21.89 -23.25 7.85
C LEU A 317 -22.53 -23.68 6.52
N GLU A 318 -23.23 -22.77 5.83
CA GLU A 318 -23.82 -23.03 4.51
C GLU A 318 -22.73 -23.30 3.46
N GLN A 319 -21.63 -22.53 3.47
CA GLN A 319 -20.50 -22.72 2.54
C GLN A 319 -19.80 -24.08 2.71
N LEU A 320 -19.88 -24.67 3.90
CA LEU A 320 -19.34 -25.99 4.21
C LEU A 320 -20.34 -27.14 4.01
N GLY A 321 -21.55 -26.83 3.52
CA GLY A 321 -22.59 -27.84 3.32
C GLY A 321 -23.21 -28.38 4.61
N ARG A 322 -22.94 -27.77 5.77
CA ARG A 322 -23.56 -28.11 7.07
C ARG A 322 -24.93 -27.44 7.19
N LEU A 323 -25.84 -27.80 6.28
CA LEU A 323 -27.08 -27.06 6.03
C LEU A 323 -28.05 -27.02 7.22
N ASP A 324 -28.12 -28.09 8.01
CA ASP A 324 -29.03 -28.16 9.15
C ASP A 324 -28.57 -27.26 10.31
N GLU A 325 -27.25 -27.15 10.51
CA GLU A 325 -26.69 -26.24 11.51
C GLU A 325 -26.78 -24.77 11.06
N ALA A 326 -26.54 -24.51 9.77
CA ALA A 326 -26.78 -23.19 9.18
C ALA A 326 -28.24 -22.74 9.39
N ARG A 327 -29.20 -23.65 9.20
CA ARG A 327 -30.62 -23.40 9.44
C ARG A 327 -30.93 -23.09 10.91
N ALA A 328 -30.35 -23.84 11.84
CA ALA A 328 -30.54 -23.60 13.27
C ALA A 328 -30.00 -22.21 13.67
N ALA A 329 -28.83 -21.81 13.16
CA ALA A 329 -28.24 -20.50 13.40
C ALA A 329 -29.07 -19.37 12.77
N LEU A 330 -29.63 -19.53 11.56
CA LEU A 330 -30.54 -18.55 10.93
C LEU A 330 -31.84 -18.38 11.73
N ARG A 331 -32.41 -19.47 12.22
CA ARG A 331 -33.59 -19.40 13.09
C ARG A 331 -33.29 -18.67 14.39
N ARG A 332 -32.09 -18.83 14.94
CA ARG A 332 -31.65 -18.08 16.12
C ARG A 332 -31.48 -16.60 15.83
N ALA A 333 -30.88 -16.24 14.68
CA ALA A 333 -30.78 -14.86 14.23
C ALA A 333 -32.18 -14.20 14.07
N LEU A 334 -33.14 -14.92 13.48
CA LEU A 334 -34.51 -14.44 13.30
C LEU A 334 -35.34 -14.41 14.58
N PHE A 335 -35.00 -15.26 15.57
CA PHE A 335 -35.59 -15.19 16.90
C PHE A 335 -35.15 -13.93 17.66
N LEU A 336 -33.88 -13.54 17.50
CA LEU A 336 -33.30 -12.34 18.11
C LEU A 336 -33.69 -11.05 17.38
N ASP A 337 -33.78 -11.09 16.05
CA ASP A 337 -34.33 -10.01 15.23
C ASP A 337 -35.19 -10.56 14.09
N ALA A 338 -36.51 -10.54 14.29
CA ALA A 338 -37.49 -11.04 13.33
C ALA A 338 -37.54 -10.23 12.02
N ARG A 339 -36.99 -9.00 11.99
CA ARG A 339 -36.96 -8.12 10.82
C ARG A 339 -35.66 -8.21 10.02
N LEU A 340 -34.71 -9.06 10.44
CA LEU A 340 -33.41 -9.20 9.77
C LEU A 340 -33.57 -9.80 8.36
N ALA A 341 -33.71 -8.92 7.36
CA ALA A 341 -34.00 -9.29 5.98
C ALA A 341 -32.97 -10.26 5.37
N ALA A 342 -31.70 -10.09 5.73
CA ALA A 342 -30.61 -10.95 5.26
C ALA A 342 -30.75 -12.40 5.78
N ALA A 343 -31.26 -12.59 7.00
CA ALA A 343 -31.50 -13.92 7.57
C ALA A 343 -32.73 -14.60 6.94
N HIS A 344 -33.80 -13.85 6.66
CA HIS A 344 -34.95 -14.35 5.88
C HIS A 344 -34.53 -14.79 4.47
N ALA A 345 -33.76 -13.95 3.77
CA ALA A 345 -33.26 -14.27 2.43
C ALA A 345 -32.35 -15.51 2.42
N ALA A 346 -31.48 -15.66 3.42
CA ALA A 346 -30.63 -16.83 3.56
C ALA A 346 -31.43 -18.10 3.86
N LEU A 347 -32.42 -18.05 4.75
CA LEU A 347 -33.25 -19.19 5.10
C LEU A 347 -34.14 -19.62 3.93
N ALA A 348 -34.69 -18.67 3.18
CA ALA A 348 -35.48 -18.92 1.98
C ALA A 348 -34.64 -19.62 0.89
N ARG A 349 -33.41 -19.14 0.62
CA ARG A 349 -32.49 -19.83 -0.31
C ARG A 349 -32.16 -21.25 0.14
N LEU A 350 -31.91 -21.44 1.43
CA LEU A 350 -31.54 -22.74 1.98
C LEU A 350 -32.70 -23.75 1.89
N ASN A 351 -33.93 -23.31 2.10
CA ASN A 351 -35.14 -24.12 1.90
C ASN A 351 -35.41 -24.41 0.41
N ALA A 352 -35.21 -23.44 -0.48
CA ALA A 352 -35.36 -23.63 -1.93
C ALA A 352 -34.33 -24.64 -2.49
N ARG A 353 -33.11 -24.66 -1.93
CA ARG A 353 -32.07 -25.66 -2.27
C ARG A 353 -32.44 -27.08 -1.84
N GLN A 354 -33.17 -27.25 -0.74
CA GLN A 354 -33.69 -28.57 -0.33
C GLN A 354 -34.91 -29.00 -1.16
N GLY A 355 -35.77 -28.06 -1.57
CA GLY A 355 -36.85 -28.34 -2.52
C GLY A 355 -36.36 -28.83 -3.89
N ARG A 356 -35.16 -28.42 -4.31
CA ARG A 356 -34.51 -28.92 -5.55
C ARG A 356 -33.81 -30.28 -5.38
N ARG A 357 -33.45 -30.70 -4.17
CA ARG A 357 -32.94 -32.07 -3.91
C ARG A 357 -34.05 -33.12 -3.78
N GLY A 358 -35.30 -32.71 -3.60
CA GLY A 358 -36.48 -33.57 -3.76
C GLY A 358 -37.00 -33.66 -5.20
N GLY A 359 -36.34 -32.99 -6.16
CA GLY A 359 -36.81 -32.83 -7.54
C GLY A 359 -35.73 -33.18 -8.56
N ALA A 360 -35.12 -34.36 -8.42
CA ALA A 360 -34.35 -35.01 -9.48
C ALA A 360 -34.32 -36.53 -9.24
N ILE A 361 -35.50 -37.16 -9.25
CA ILE A 361 -35.65 -38.50 -9.82
C ILE A 361 -36.31 -38.30 -11.19
N ILE A 362 -35.73 -38.99 -12.16
CA ILE A 362 -36.04 -39.00 -13.58
C ILE A 362 -37.51 -39.37 -13.83
N VAL A 363 -38.02 -38.80 -14.92
CA VAL A 363 -39.34 -38.94 -15.51
C VAL A 363 -39.55 -40.34 -16.12
N HIS A 364 -40.81 -40.80 -16.07
CA HIS A 364 -41.47 -41.85 -16.86
C HIS A 364 -41.34 -43.32 -16.45
N ASP A 365 -42.43 -43.86 -15.92
CA ASP A 365 -43.09 -44.99 -16.59
C ASP A 365 -44.63 -44.89 -16.52
N ALA A 366 -45.24 -45.29 -17.64
CA ALA A 366 -46.60 -45.71 -17.92
C ALA A 366 -47.81 -44.97 -17.31
N ALA A 367 -48.47 -44.23 -18.21
CA ALA A 367 -49.90 -44.32 -18.48
C ALA A 367 -50.74 -45.20 -17.54
N GLY A 368 -51.52 -44.53 -16.68
CA GLY A 368 -52.79 -45.06 -16.18
C GLY A 368 -53.68 -45.38 -17.38
N HIS A 369 -53.77 -46.66 -17.68
CA HIS A 369 -54.83 -47.23 -18.48
C HIS A 369 -56.14 -47.08 -17.70
N ARG A 370 -57.15 -46.57 -18.43
CA ARG A 370 -58.60 -46.76 -18.27
C ARG A 370 -59.39 -45.77 -17.41
N ALA A 371 -60.21 -45.03 -18.16
CA ALA A 371 -61.59 -44.72 -17.83
C ALA A 371 -62.34 -45.89 -17.17
N GLY A 372 -63.18 -45.54 -16.21
CA GLY A 372 -64.08 -46.42 -15.48
C GLY A 372 -64.57 -45.73 -14.22
#